data_AF-A0AAD5P723-F1
#
_entry.id   AF-A0AAD5P723-F1
#
_cell.length_a   1.000
_cell.length_b   1.000
_cell.length_c   1.000
_cell.angle_alpha   90.00
_cell.angle_beta   90.00
_cell.angle_gamma   90.00
#
_symmetry.space_group_name_H-M   'P 1'
#
loop_
_entity.id
_entity.type
_entity.pdbx_description
1 polymer ?
#
loop_
_entity_poly.entity_id
_entity_poly.type
_entity_poly.pdbx_seq_one_letter_code
_entity_poly.pdbx_strand_id
1 'polypeptide(L)'
;MVLSFDLQGFILRARVLKLYRQALRTARRAPHQARGELNQTIRQEMEKNRDCKDKQKIRFLISEGLERLKGLDEMLDMQGRGQ
;
A
#
# COMPACT_ATOMS: atom_id res chain seq x y z
N MET A 1 22.58 -6.27 -24.75
CA MET A 1 22.31 -6.79 -23.39
C MET A 1 20.89 -7.32 -23.37
N VAL A 2 20.71 -8.63 -23.20
CA VAL A 2 19.37 -9.21 -23.03
C VAL A 2 18.90 -8.83 -21.63
N LEU A 3 17.82 -8.07 -21.53
CA LEU A 3 17.11 -7.84 -20.27
C LEU A 3 16.63 -9.21 -19.79
N SER A 4 17.34 -9.82 -18.84
CA SER A 4 16.84 -11.04 -18.20
C SER A 4 15.56 -10.67 -17.47
N PHE A 5 14.44 -11.23 -17.94
CA PHE A 5 13.14 -11.03 -17.30
C PHE A 5 13.16 -11.72 -15.93
N ASP A 6 13.36 -10.94 -14.86
CA ASP A 6 13.22 -11.42 -13.49
C ASP A 6 11.73 -11.56 -13.14
N LEU A 7 11.19 -12.76 -13.35
CA LEU A 7 9.81 -13.10 -13.02
C LEU A 7 9.47 -12.77 -11.56
N GLN A 8 10.39 -12.99 -10.62
CA GLN A 8 10.14 -12.68 -9.22
C GLN A 8 10.01 -11.17 -9.01
N GLY A 9 10.88 -10.37 -9.63
CA GLY A 9 10.79 -8.91 -9.63
C GLY A 9 9.48 -8.40 -10.21
N PHE A 10 9.03 -8.99 -11.33
CA PHE A 10 7.74 -8.67 -11.95
C PHE A 10 6.56 -8.96 -11.01
N ILE A 11 6.52 -10.14 -10.40
CA ILE A 11 5.48 -10.53 -9.44
C ILE A 11 5.48 -9.60 -8.21
N LEU A 12 6.65 -9.28 -7.66
CA LEU A 12 6.77 -8.37 -6.52
C LEU A 12 6.26 -6.97 -6.87
N ARG A 13 6.64 -6.43 -8.04
CA ARG A 13 6.13 -5.13 -8.51
C ARG A 13 4.62 -5.12 -8.65
N ALA A 14 4.03 -6.19 -9.21
CA ALA A 14 2.58 -6.32 -9.33
C ALA A 14 1.89 -6.31 -7.96
N ARG A 15 2.47 -6.99 -6.96
CA ARG A 15 1.97 -7.01 -5.57
C ARG A 15 2.06 -5.64 -4.90
N VAL A 16 3.17 -4.92 -5.05
CA VAL A 16 3.32 -3.54 -4.54
C VAL A 16 2.25 -2.62 -5.14
N LEU A 17 2.06 -2.67 -6.47
CA LEU A 17 1.04 -1.85 -7.14
C LEU A 17 -0.40 -2.24 -6.73
N LYS A 18 -0.65 -3.53 -6.44
CA LYS A 18 -1.94 -3.98 -5.89
C LYS A 18 -2.17 -3.37 -4.50
N LEU A 19 -1.17 -3.44 -3.61
CA LEU A 19 -1.22 -2.85 -2.27
C LEU A 19 -1.48 -1.34 -2.34
N TYR A 20 -0.73 -0.61 -3.16
CA TYR A 20 -0.91 0.84 -3.33
C TYR A 20 -2.33 1.21 -3.77
N ARG A 21 -2.87 0.53 -4.78
CA ARG A 21 -4.24 0.77 -5.24
C ARG A 21 -5.28 0.43 -4.18
N GLN A 22 -5.06 -0.62 -3.40
CA GLN A 22 -5.96 -0.99 -2.31
C GLN A 22 -5.94 0.07 -1.21
N ALA A 23 -4.76 0.54 -0.80
CA ALA A 23 -4.60 1.60 0.18
C ALA A 23 -5.33 2.88 -0.22
N LEU A 24 -5.16 3.34 -1.46
CA LEU A 24 -5.88 4.51 -1.98
C LEU A 24 -7.40 4.32 -2.02
N ARG A 25 -7.90 3.10 -2.23
CA ARG A 25 -9.34 2.82 -2.20
C ARG A 25 -9.88 2.87 -0.77
N THR A 26 -9.18 2.27 0.20
CA THR A 26 -9.54 2.36 1.62
C THR A 26 -9.50 3.81 2.10
N ALA A 27 -8.51 4.60 1.71
CA ALA A 27 -8.43 6.02 2.06
C ALA A 27 -9.63 6.84 1.56
N ARG A 28 -10.32 6.44 0.47
CA ARG A 28 -11.56 7.11 0.02
C ARG A 28 -12.72 6.93 0.98
N ARG A 29 -12.73 5.85 1.79
CA ARG A 29 -13.75 5.60 2.80
C ARG A 29 -13.60 6.53 4.01
N ALA A 30 -12.43 7.14 4.20
CA ALA A 30 -12.19 8.08 5.30
C ALA A 30 -13.06 9.35 5.21
N PRO A 31 -13.30 10.05 6.32
CA PRO A 31 -13.96 11.36 6.33
C PRO A 31 -13.20 12.38 5.46
N HIS A 32 -13.91 13.32 4.83
CA HIS A 32 -13.35 14.27 3.86
C HIS A 32 -12.08 14.99 4.36
N GLN A 33 -12.09 15.43 5.62
CA GLN A 33 -10.97 16.10 6.28
C GLN A 33 -9.68 15.26 6.35
N ALA A 34 -9.79 13.94 6.51
CA ALA A 34 -8.65 13.04 6.68
C ALA A 34 -8.16 12.42 5.36
N ARG A 35 -8.97 12.47 4.28
CA ARG A 35 -8.63 11.85 2.98
C ARG A 35 -7.33 12.39 2.38
N GLY A 36 -7.12 13.71 2.48
CA GLY A 36 -5.94 14.37 1.91
C GLY A 36 -4.65 13.89 2.56
N GLU A 37 -4.63 13.91 3.88
CA GLU A 37 -3.51 13.43 4.69
C GLU A 37 -3.24 11.95 4.45
N LEU A 38 -4.26 11.08 4.51
CA LEU A 38 -4.11 9.64 4.28
C LEU A 38 -3.53 9.34 2.88
N ASN A 39 -4.01 10.01 1.84
CA ASN A 39 -3.46 9.85 0.49
C ASN A 39 -1.99 10.28 0.40
N GLN A 40 -1.62 11.35 1.11
CA GLN A 40 -0.24 11.82 1.16
C GLN A 40 0.65 10.82 1.89
N THR A 41 0.23 10.32 3.06
CA THR A 41 0.97 9.30 3.82
C THR A 41 1.17 8.03 2.99
N ILE A 42 0.13 7.53 2.32
CA ILE A 42 0.24 6.34 1.46
C ILE A 42 1.28 6.55 0.36
N ARG A 43 1.31 7.73 -0.27
CA ARG A 43 2.30 8.06 -1.30
C ARG A 43 3.71 8.15 -0.72
N GLN A 44 3.89 8.81 0.41
CA GLN A 44 5.19 8.96 1.08
C GLN A 44 5.79 7.60 1.45
N GLU A 45 4.99 6.67 1.98
CA GLU A 45 5.48 5.33 2.34
C GLU A 45 5.94 4.51 1.12
N MET A 46 5.28 4.68 -0.03
CA MET A 46 5.70 4.07 -1.29
C MET A 46 7.00 4.70 -1.80
N GLU A 47 7.09 6.03 -1.82
CA GLU A 47 8.28 6.75 -2.27
C GLU A 47 9.51 6.47 -1.40
N LYS A 48 9.34 6.38 -0.08
CA LYS A 48 10.39 6.02 0.88
C LYS A 48 11.09 4.69 0.54
N ASN A 49 10.38 3.77 -0.11
CA ASN A 49 10.88 2.44 -0.44
C ASN A 49 11.08 2.22 -1.96
N ARG A 50 10.96 3.26 -2.79
CA ARG A 50 10.94 3.15 -4.26
C ARG A 50 12.20 2.48 -4.84
N ASP A 51 13.35 2.71 -4.20
CA ASP A 51 14.66 2.24 -4.63
C ASP A 51 15.07 0.92 -3.94
N CYS A 52 14.17 0.30 -3.17
CA CYS A 52 14.40 -0.98 -2.53
C CYS A 52 14.55 -2.10 -3.58
N LYS A 53 15.71 -2.74 -3.62
CA LYS A 53 16.02 -3.87 -4.53
C LYS A 53 16.05 -5.22 -3.81
N ASP A 54 16.01 -5.22 -2.48
CA ASP A 54 16.00 -6.43 -1.67
C ASP A 54 14.62 -7.09 -1.72
N LYS A 55 14.54 -8.25 -2.39
CA LYS A 55 13.30 -9.02 -2.58
C LYS A 55 12.68 -9.48 -1.26
N GLN A 56 13.49 -9.82 -0.26
CA GLN A 56 12.99 -10.25 1.04
C GLN A 56 12.41 -9.05 1.81
N LYS A 57 13.11 -7.92 1.78
CA LYS A 57 12.60 -6.67 2.36
C LYS A 57 11.31 -6.21 1.69
N ILE A 58 11.21 -6.31 0.36
CA ILE A 58 9.97 -5.98 -0.37
C ILE A 58 8.82 -6.88 0.09
N ARG A 59 9.03 -8.20 0.25
CA ARG A 59 8.01 -9.11 0.75
C ARG A 59 7.56 -8.75 2.16
N PHE A 60 8.51 -8.45 3.04
CA PHE A 60 8.22 -8.00 4.40
C PHE A 60 7.36 -6.72 4.42
N LEU A 61 7.77 -5.70 3.67
CA LEU A 61 7.04 -4.43 3.57
C LEU A 61 5.64 -4.60 2.97
N ILE A 62 5.45 -5.52 2.02
CA ILE A 62 4.12 -5.86 1.50
C ILE A 62 3.25 -6.45 2.62
N SER A 63 3.77 -7.39 3.40
CA SER A 63 3.02 -8.01 4.50
C SER A 63 2.66 -6.98 5.56
N GLU A 64 3.63 -6.17 6.00
CA GLU A 64 3.42 -5.09 6.96
C GLU A 64 2.39 -4.07 6.45
N GLY A 65 2.50 -3.65 5.19
CA GLY A 65 1.57 -2.71 4.58
C GLY A 65 0.15 -3.26 4.47
N LEU A 66 -0.02 -4.57 4.22
CA LEU A 66 -1.33 -5.23 4.22
C LEU A 66 -1.94 -5.27 5.62
N GLU A 67 -1.13 -5.53 6.65
CA GLU A 67 -1.59 -5.56 8.04
C GLU A 67 -2.04 -4.17 8.51
N ARG A 68 -1.22 -3.13 8.25
CA ARG A 68 -1.59 -1.73 8.54
C ARG A 68 -2.85 -1.31 7.80
N LEU A 69 -2.98 -1.72 6.54
CA LEU A 69 -4.17 -1.42 5.74
C LEU A 69 -5.43 -2.10 6.29
N LYS A 70 -5.30 -3.34 6.78
CA LYS A 70 -6.41 -4.05 7.43
C LYS A 70 -6.87 -3.30 8.68
N GLY A 71 -5.95 -2.87 9.54
CA GLY A 71 -6.28 -2.07 10.72
C GLY A 71 -6.97 -0.75 10.36
N LEU A 72 -6.49 -0.05 9.32
CA LEU A 72 -7.16 1.16 8.83
C LEU A 72 -8.58 0.86 8.33
N ASP A 73 -8.78 -0.21 7.58
CA ASP A 73 -10.07 -0.60 7.03
C ASP A 73 -11.09 -0.91 8.14
N GLU A 74 -10.66 -1.66 9.16
CA GLU A 74 -11.44 -1.97 10.37
C GLU A 74 -11.80 -0.71 11.16
N MET A 75 -10.85 0.22 11.36
CA MET A 75 -11.12 1.50 12.02
C MET A 75 -12.16 2.33 11.26
N LEU A 76 -12.07 2.38 9.93
CA LEU A 76 -13.03 3.09 9.09
C LEU A 76 -14.40 2.40 9.08
N ASP A 77 -14.46 1.06 9.13
CA ASP A 77 -15.72 0.32 9.26
C ASP A 77 -16.44 0.62 10.57
N MET A 78 -15.70 0.74 11.67
CA MET A 78 -16.27 1.09 12.97
C MET A 78 -16.81 2.53 13.00
N GLN A 79 -16.15 3.47 12.29
CA GLN A 79 -16.62 4.85 12.15
C GLN A 79 -17.82 5.00 11.21
N GLY A 80 -17.96 4.11 10.22
CA GLY A 80 -19.06 4.12 9.24
C GLY A 80 -20.41 3.63 9.75
N ARG A 81 -20.48 3.05 10.96
CA ARG A 81 -21.73 2.56 11.58
C ARG A 81 -22.56 3.65 12.29
N GLY A 82 -22.18 4.92 12.14
CA GLY A 82 -22.82 6.07 12.78
C GLY A 82 -23.51 7.07 11.85
N GLN A 83 -23.86 6.67 10.61
CA GLN A 83 -24.72 7.46 9.72
C GLN A 83 -26.04 6.76 9.46
#